data_AF-A0A7S1DYC0-F1
#
_entry.id   AF-A0A7S1DYC0-F1
#
_cell.length_a   1.000
_cell.length_b   1.000
_cell.length_c   1.000
_cell.angle_alpha   90.00
_cell.angle_beta   90.00
_cell.angle_gamma   90.00
#
_symmetry.space_group_name_H-M   'P 1'
#
loop_
_entity.id
_entity.type
_entity.pdbx_description
1 polymer ?
#
loop_
_entity_poly.entity_id
_entity_poly.type
_entity_poly.pdbx_seq_one_letter_code
_entity_poly.pdbx_strand_id
1 'polypeptide(L)'
;AVTAANLENRDVESVTLTETGNSTGVYTGALPTLSAGPGAGTPGDGNLMVTPGESVSMQYDDQIPFVSVSKLLTVVEGTSGSIAVDPLYVRPGGMVRVAVNDTDLNRVPSRHEQAFCFVFALGDTEIVQLNETGPDTGIFTALLPSSPGPGPTAGVLDNADGGVMIRAAYTDGEPVPGTTRFGEGYFGVVGALSIQAA
;
A
#
# COMPACT_ATOMS: atom_id res chain seq x y z
N ALA A 1 16.28 27.14 1.50
CA ALA A 1 16.84 25.94 0.84
C ALA A 1 16.45 24.74 1.67
N VAL A 2 16.21 23.59 1.06
CA VAL A 2 15.93 22.35 1.79
C VAL A 2 17.16 21.47 1.76
N THR A 3 17.54 20.93 2.91
CA THR A 3 18.62 19.96 3.02
C THR A 3 18.06 18.62 3.51
N ALA A 4 18.62 17.54 2.98
CA ALA A 4 18.42 16.19 3.46
C ALA A 4 19.73 15.71 4.08
N ALA A 5 19.68 15.14 5.28
CA ALA A 5 20.87 14.63 5.96
C ALA A 5 20.59 13.24 6.51
N ASN A 6 21.43 12.26 6.17
CA ASN A 6 21.44 10.98 6.84
C ASN A 6 22.31 11.09 8.09
N LEU A 7 21.71 10.82 9.26
CA LEU A 7 22.34 11.09 10.55
C LEU A 7 23.40 10.05 10.91
N GLU A 8 23.34 8.87 10.30
CA GLU A 8 24.19 7.73 10.58
C GLU A 8 25.48 7.74 9.76
N ASN A 9 25.41 8.17 8.49
CA ASN A 9 26.57 8.17 7.57
C ASN A 9 27.12 9.56 7.23
N ARG A 10 26.51 10.62 7.79
CA ARG A 10 26.86 12.04 7.59
C ARG A 10 26.73 12.55 6.16
N ASP A 11 25.98 11.85 5.33
CA ASP A 11 25.67 12.33 3.99
C ASP A 11 24.68 13.47 4.06
N VAL A 12 24.92 14.53 3.29
CA VAL A 12 24.09 15.75 3.30
C VAL A 12 23.94 16.28 1.88
N GLU A 13 22.68 16.41 1.46
CA GLU A 13 22.31 16.82 0.12
C GLU A 13 21.36 18.00 0.11
N SER A 14 21.44 18.82 -0.94
CA SER A 14 20.49 19.91 -1.18
C SER A 14 19.33 19.42 -2.03
N VAL A 15 18.11 19.73 -1.62
CA VAL A 15 16.89 19.37 -2.35
C VAL A 15 16.34 20.60 -3.07
N THR A 16 16.20 20.47 -4.38
CA THR A 16 15.55 21.50 -5.19
C THR A 16 14.03 21.29 -5.15
N LEU A 17 13.30 22.31 -4.73
CA LEU A 17 11.84 22.31 -4.75
C LEU A 17 11.30 23.22 -5.84
N THR A 18 10.18 22.81 -6.43
CA THR A 18 9.43 23.57 -7.43
C THR A 18 8.04 23.86 -6.89
N GLU A 19 7.53 25.08 -7.10
CA GLU A 19 6.17 25.44 -6.72
C GLU A 19 5.16 24.61 -7.52
N THR A 20 4.12 24.10 -6.86
CA THR A 20 3.12 23.20 -7.47
C THR A 20 2.18 23.91 -8.45
N GLY A 21 2.24 25.23 -8.51
CA GLY A 21 1.46 26.08 -9.41
C GLY A 21 1.82 27.54 -9.20
N ASN A 22 1.19 28.43 -9.96
CA ASN A 22 1.49 29.84 -9.87
C ASN A 22 0.98 30.42 -8.54
N SER A 23 1.89 30.80 -7.64
CA SER A 23 1.56 31.43 -6.35
C SER A 23 0.70 30.58 -5.42
N THR A 24 0.91 29.26 -5.40
CA THR A 24 0.21 28.36 -4.46
C THR A 24 0.83 28.40 -3.06
N GLY A 25 2.10 28.80 -2.94
CA GLY A 25 2.87 28.70 -1.70
C GLY A 25 3.20 27.25 -1.30
N VAL A 26 2.90 26.28 -2.15
CA VAL A 26 3.16 24.85 -1.92
C VAL A 26 4.25 24.41 -2.86
N TYR A 27 5.31 23.82 -2.31
CA TYR A 27 6.50 23.41 -3.06
C TYR A 27 6.70 21.90 -2.93
N THR A 28 7.12 21.26 -4.02
CA THR A 28 7.43 19.82 -4.07
C THR A 28 8.74 19.58 -4.79
N GLY A 29 9.42 18.51 -4.43
CA GLY A 29 10.68 18.10 -5.03
C GLY A 29 11.04 16.70 -4.59
N ALA A 30 12.04 16.13 -5.26
CA ALA A 30 12.55 14.80 -4.97
C ALA A 30 14.06 14.85 -4.91
N LEU A 31 14.63 13.96 -4.11
CA LEU A 31 16.06 13.74 -4.01
C LEU A 31 16.33 12.26 -4.29
N PRO A 32 17.22 11.93 -5.24
CA PRO A 32 17.66 10.55 -5.44
C PRO A 32 18.26 9.96 -4.17
N THR A 33 17.93 8.70 -3.90
CA THR A 33 18.56 7.93 -2.83
C THR A 33 19.35 6.78 -3.43
N LEU A 34 20.46 6.41 -2.79
CA LEU A 34 21.26 5.25 -3.14
C LEU A 34 21.42 4.36 -1.92
N SER A 35 21.35 3.03 -2.10
CA SER A 35 21.67 2.10 -1.02
C SER A 35 23.14 2.26 -0.65
N ALA A 36 23.42 2.57 0.61
CA ALA A 36 24.80 2.65 1.09
C ALA A 36 25.42 1.24 1.12
N GLY A 37 26.64 1.10 0.58
CA GLY A 37 27.55 0.04 1.02
C GLY A 37 28.16 0.40 2.39
N PRO A 38 29.06 -0.41 2.96
CA PRO A 38 29.77 0.00 4.17
C PRO A 38 30.65 1.24 3.91
N GLY A 39 30.21 2.42 4.38
CA GLY A 39 30.94 3.67 4.20
C GLY A 39 30.12 4.92 4.56
N ALA A 40 30.81 6.06 4.66
CA ALA A 40 30.15 7.36 4.73
C ALA A 40 29.64 7.76 3.33
N GLY A 41 28.51 8.46 3.26
CA GLY A 41 28.05 9.06 2.00
C GLY A 41 28.94 10.22 1.54
N THR A 42 28.68 10.73 0.34
CA THR A 42 29.48 11.82 -0.26
C THR A 42 28.64 13.10 -0.33
N PRO A 43 28.80 14.03 0.62
CA PRO A 43 27.94 15.22 0.68
C PRO A 43 28.06 16.09 -0.57
N GLY A 44 26.91 16.52 -1.08
CA GLY A 44 26.76 17.42 -2.22
C GLY A 44 26.94 16.74 -3.57
N ASP A 45 26.87 15.42 -3.65
CA ASP A 45 26.97 14.68 -4.91
C ASP A 45 25.62 14.52 -5.65
N GLY A 46 24.52 14.92 -4.98
CA GLY A 46 23.16 14.87 -5.50
C GLY A 46 22.42 13.56 -5.19
N ASN A 47 23.02 12.61 -4.49
CA ASN A 47 22.40 11.36 -4.06
C ASN A 47 22.55 11.18 -2.57
N LEU A 48 21.44 11.02 -1.85
CA LEU A 48 21.52 10.69 -0.44
C LEU A 48 21.77 9.19 -0.27
N MET A 49 22.93 8.82 0.27
CA MET A 49 23.17 7.44 0.69
C MET A 49 22.32 7.09 1.89
N VAL A 50 21.60 5.97 1.80
CA VAL A 50 20.67 5.49 2.82
C VAL A 50 20.74 3.98 2.96
N THR A 51 20.52 3.50 4.17
CA THR A 51 20.34 2.08 4.51
C THR A 51 18.99 1.92 5.22
N PRO A 52 18.23 0.85 4.95
CA PRO A 52 17.01 0.56 5.72
C PRO A 52 17.25 0.61 7.24
N GLY A 53 16.38 1.30 7.96
CA GLY A 53 16.47 1.56 9.40
C GLY A 53 17.15 2.88 9.79
N GLU A 54 17.88 3.53 8.90
CA GLU A 54 18.55 4.81 9.18
C GLU A 54 17.56 5.99 9.24
N SER A 55 17.98 7.08 9.87
CA SER A 55 17.17 8.30 10.03
C SER A 55 17.66 9.41 9.10
N VAL A 56 16.77 9.87 8.22
CA VAL A 56 16.98 11.03 7.36
C VAL A 56 16.28 12.25 7.97
N SER A 57 17.05 13.30 8.22
CA SER A 57 16.53 14.62 8.60
C SER A 57 16.34 15.49 7.36
N MET A 58 15.11 15.93 7.13
CA MET A 58 14.79 16.99 6.17
C MET A 58 14.70 18.30 6.94
N GLN A 59 15.45 19.32 6.52
CA GLN A 59 15.42 20.65 7.15
C GLN A 59 15.20 21.73 6.10
N TYR A 60 14.37 22.72 6.45
CA TYR A 60 14.31 23.99 5.74
C TYR A 60 14.37 25.14 6.74
N ASP A 61 15.12 26.18 6.38
CA ASP A 61 15.14 27.42 7.14
C ASP A 61 14.16 28.41 6.51
N ASP A 62 13.09 28.70 7.24
CA ASP A 62 12.19 29.80 6.93
C ASP A 62 12.89 31.13 7.18
N GLN A 63 12.62 32.12 6.34
CA GLN A 63 13.19 33.44 6.49
C GLN A 63 12.27 34.36 7.29
N ILE A 64 10.96 34.15 7.27
CA ILE A 64 9.98 35.05 7.88
C ILE A 64 8.80 34.24 8.47
N PRO A 65 8.77 33.98 9.79
CA PRO A 65 9.83 34.30 10.76
C PRO A 65 11.08 33.47 10.51
N PHE A 66 12.24 33.91 11.01
CA PHE A 66 13.45 33.11 10.92
C PHE A 66 13.35 31.90 11.85
N VAL A 67 13.00 30.74 11.29
CA VAL A 67 12.83 29.49 12.02
C VAL A 67 13.29 28.30 11.18
N SER A 68 14.04 27.38 11.78
CA SER A 68 14.36 26.10 11.16
C SER A 68 13.26 25.11 11.44
N VAL A 69 12.73 24.51 10.38
CA VAL A 69 11.74 23.43 10.46
C VAL A 69 12.42 22.16 10.00
N SER A 70 12.33 21.11 10.81
CA SER A 70 12.88 19.80 10.48
C SER A 70 11.87 18.69 10.64
N LYS A 71 12.07 17.61 9.87
CA LYS A 71 11.30 16.38 9.94
C LYS A 71 12.25 15.20 9.82
N LEU A 72 12.11 14.22 10.72
CA LEU A 72 12.81 12.96 10.63
C LEU A 72 11.96 11.95 9.86
N LEU A 73 12.62 11.20 8.98
CA LEU A 73 12.08 10.06 8.26
C LEU A 73 12.96 8.85 8.55
N THR A 74 12.35 7.68 8.70
CA THR A 74 13.09 6.43 8.75
C THR A 74 13.14 5.86 7.34
N VAL A 75 14.34 5.48 6.91
CA VAL A 75 14.54 4.77 5.66
C VAL A 75 13.98 3.37 5.83
N VAL A 76 13.21 2.91 4.87
CA VAL A 76 12.53 1.62 4.92
C VAL A 76 12.88 0.82 3.68
N GLU A 77 12.99 -0.50 3.85
CA GLU A 77 13.11 -1.48 2.78
C GLU A 77 11.71 -1.91 2.33
N GLY A 78 11.57 -2.37 1.10
CA GLY A 78 10.31 -2.96 0.64
C GLY A 78 9.33 -1.98 -0.01
N THR A 79 8.25 -2.55 -0.50
CA THR A 79 7.19 -1.89 -1.26
C THR A 79 5.90 -1.99 -0.47
N SER A 80 5.12 -0.91 -0.41
CA SER A 80 3.82 -1.00 0.27
C SER A 80 2.88 -1.90 -0.52
N GLY A 81 2.49 -3.02 0.09
CA GLY A 81 1.46 -3.89 -0.43
C GLY A 81 0.07 -3.22 -0.46
N SER A 82 -0.84 -3.82 -1.22
CA SER A 82 -2.24 -3.38 -1.32
C SER A 82 -3.17 -4.58 -1.41
N ILE A 83 -4.43 -4.41 -0.98
CA ILE A 83 -5.49 -5.41 -1.11
C ILE A 83 -6.75 -4.80 -1.72
N ALA A 84 -7.42 -5.55 -2.59
CA ALA A 84 -8.68 -5.16 -3.21
C ALA A 84 -9.70 -6.30 -3.21
N VAL A 85 -10.98 -5.91 -3.20
CA VAL A 85 -12.12 -6.77 -3.55
C VAL A 85 -12.57 -6.37 -4.95
N ASP A 86 -12.64 -7.31 -5.88
CA ASP A 86 -12.96 -7.04 -7.29
C ASP A 86 -13.92 -8.12 -7.84
N PRO A 87 -15.10 -7.82 -8.39
CA PRO A 87 -15.65 -6.49 -8.61
C PRO A 87 -16.09 -5.80 -7.32
N LEU A 88 -16.23 -4.47 -7.38
CA LEU A 88 -16.77 -3.66 -6.28
C LEU A 88 -18.15 -4.14 -5.80
N TYR A 89 -18.96 -4.70 -6.70
CA TYR A 89 -20.27 -5.27 -6.37
C TYR A 89 -20.31 -6.76 -6.68
N VAL A 90 -20.48 -7.58 -5.65
CA VAL A 90 -20.55 -9.05 -5.72
C VAL A 90 -22.01 -9.49 -5.54
N ARG A 91 -22.51 -10.39 -6.37
CA ARG A 91 -23.86 -10.93 -6.18
C ARG A 91 -23.95 -11.68 -4.85
N PRO A 92 -25.01 -11.51 -4.03
CA PRO A 92 -25.30 -12.39 -2.90
C PRO A 92 -25.24 -13.87 -3.31
N GLY A 93 -24.50 -14.69 -2.56
CA GLY A 93 -24.27 -16.10 -2.90
C GLY A 93 -23.20 -16.34 -3.98
N GLY A 94 -22.57 -15.27 -4.48
CA GLY A 94 -21.53 -15.31 -5.50
C GLY A 94 -20.14 -15.59 -4.92
N MET A 95 -19.11 -15.52 -5.77
CA MET A 95 -17.72 -15.60 -5.35
C MET A 95 -17.15 -14.20 -5.14
N VAL A 96 -16.60 -13.95 -3.96
CA VAL A 96 -15.82 -12.76 -3.64
C VAL A 96 -14.39 -13.02 -4.08
N ARG A 97 -13.91 -12.27 -5.08
CA ARG A 97 -12.49 -12.32 -5.46
C ARG A 97 -11.73 -11.25 -4.70
N VAL A 98 -10.65 -11.69 -4.05
CA VAL A 98 -9.71 -10.83 -3.35
C VAL A 98 -8.35 -10.90 -4.04
N ALA A 99 -7.67 -9.76 -4.11
CA ALA A 99 -6.36 -9.63 -4.73
C ALA A 99 -5.43 -8.82 -3.84
N VAL A 100 -4.24 -9.35 -3.55
CA VAL A 100 -3.12 -8.65 -2.92
C VAL A 100 -2.06 -8.40 -4.00
N ASN A 101 -1.58 -7.16 -4.08
CA ASN A 101 -0.41 -6.81 -4.89
C ASN A 101 0.70 -6.36 -3.94
N ASP A 102 1.74 -7.17 -3.83
CA ASP A 102 2.84 -7.00 -2.90
C ASP A 102 4.07 -7.76 -3.42
N THR A 103 5.08 -7.02 -3.89
CA THR A 103 6.29 -7.62 -4.45
C THR A 103 7.24 -8.16 -3.38
N ASP A 104 7.07 -7.80 -2.11
CA ASP A 104 7.94 -8.24 -1.02
C ASP A 104 7.61 -9.69 -0.58
N LEU A 105 6.39 -10.14 -0.91
CA LEU A 105 5.96 -11.53 -0.76
C LEU A 105 6.45 -12.45 -1.88
N ASN A 106 6.92 -11.89 -3.00
CA ASN A 106 7.43 -12.65 -4.15
C ASN A 106 8.96 -12.85 -4.02
N ARG A 107 9.36 -13.89 -3.30
CA ARG A 107 10.75 -14.15 -2.88
C ARG A 107 11.42 -15.23 -3.70
N VAL A 108 10.66 -16.10 -4.36
CA VAL A 108 11.19 -17.25 -5.10
C VAL A 108 10.63 -17.25 -6.53
N PRO A 109 11.35 -16.63 -7.49
CA PRO A 109 10.85 -16.40 -8.86
C PRO A 109 10.38 -17.65 -9.63
N SER A 110 10.80 -18.84 -9.21
CA SER A 110 10.43 -20.10 -9.86
C SER A 110 9.22 -20.81 -9.22
N ARG A 111 8.61 -20.24 -8.19
CA ARG A 111 7.52 -20.86 -7.43
C ARG A 111 6.31 -19.94 -7.39
N HIS A 112 5.13 -20.54 -7.30
CA HIS A 112 3.97 -19.81 -6.81
C HIS A 112 4.08 -19.70 -5.30
N GLU A 113 3.93 -18.48 -4.80
CA GLU A 113 3.95 -18.21 -3.38
C GLU A 113 2.53 -18.01 -2.84
N GLN A 114 2.41 -17.91 -1.51
CA GLN A 114 1.11 -17.81 -0.83
C GLN A 114 1.11 -16.60 0.10
N ALA A 115 -0.06 -15.98 0.18
CA ALA A 115 -0.36 -14.90 1.11
C ALA A 115 -1.64 -15.21 1.87
N PHE A 116 -1.89 -14.49 2.96
CA PHE A 116 -3.12 -14.62 3.75
C PHE A 116 -3.75 -13.26 3.97
N CYS A 117 -5.08 -13.20 3.92
CA CYS A 117 -5.85 -12.02 4.30
C CYS A 117 -7.09 -12.43 5.11
N PHE A 118 -7.66 -11.47 5.82
CA PHE A 118 -8.96 -11.61 6.46
C PHE A 118 -10.03 -10.97 5.57
N VAL A 119 -11.19 -11.61 5.46
CA VAL A 119 -12.36 -11.03 4.79
C VAL A 119 -13.52 -11.01 5.76
N PHE A 120 -14.15 -9.85 5.89
CA PHE A 120 -15.23 -9.58 6.82
C PHE A 120 -16.52 -9.28 6.05
N ALA A 121 -17.62 -9.85 6.52
CA ALA A 121 -18.99 -9.44 6.20
C ALA A 121 -19.78 -9.38 7.51
N LEU A 122 -21.02 -8.88 7.50
CA LEU A 122 -21.80 -8.61 8.71
C LEU A 122 -21.76 -9.75 9.75
N GLY A 123 -20.95 -9.60 10.80
CA GLY A 123 -20.82 -10.60 11.86
C GLY A 123 -20.05 -11.89 11.50
N ASP A 124 -19.43 -11.95 10.32
CA ASP A 124 -18.67 -13.09 9.82
C ASP A 124 -17.22 -12.70 9.43
N THR A 125 -16.28 -13.64 9.58
CA THR A 125 -14.86 -13.43 9.34
C THR A 125 -14.19 -14.69 8.83
N GLU A 126 -13.61 -14.57 7.63
CA GLU A 126 -12.94 -15.65 6.94
C GLU A 126 -11.45 -15.37 6.77
N ILE A 127 -10.62 -16.40 7.00
CA ILE A 127 -9.18 -16.38 6.68
C ILE A 127 -9.03 -16.97 5.28
N VAL A 128 -8.52 -16.18 4.34
CA VAL A 128 -8.38 -16.58 2.94
C VAL A 128 -6.92 -16.76 2.60
N GLN A 129 -6.57 -17.95 2.11
CA GLN A 129 -5.27 -18.21 1.48
C GLN A 129 -5.33 -17.76 0.03
N LEU A 130 -4.43 -16.83 -0.33
CA LEU A 130 -4.23 -16.33 -1.67
C LEU A 130 -3.08 -17.08 -2.33
N ASN A 131 -3.22 -17.39 -3.61
CA ASN A 131 -2.13 -17.96 -4.39
C ASN A 131 -1.64 -16.93 -5.40
N GLU A 132 -0.33 -16.90 -5.59
CA GLU A 132 0.27 -16.07 -6.62
C GLU A 132 -0.25 -16.44 -8.01
N THR A 133 -0.56 -15.44 -8.83
CA THR A 133 -1.21 -15.62 -10.14
C THR A 133 -0.32 -16.30 -11.19
N GLY A 134 0.99 -16.20 -11.00
CA GLY A 134 2.06 -16.87 -11.73
C GLY A 134 3.32 -16.82 -10.87
N PRO A 135 4.36 -17.61 -11.20
CA PRO A 135 5.65 -17.41 -10.56
C PRO A 135 6.16 -15.99 -10.84
N ASP A 136 6.75 -15.34 -9.84
CA ASP A 136 7.41 -14.04 -9.97
C ASP A 136 6.48 -12.87 -10.34
N THR A 137 5.19 -12.95 -10.01
CA THR A 137 4.23 -11.88 -10.36
C THR A 137 4.04 -10.85 -9.25
N GLY A 138 4.22 -11.21 -7.98
CA GLY A 138 3.90 -10.34 -6.84
C GLY A 138 2.40 -10.08 -6.67
N ILE A 139 1.54 -10.79 -7.42
CA ILE A 139 0.09 -10.64 -7.39
C ILE A 139 -0.53 -11.93 -6.90
N PHE A 140 -1.26 -11.87 -5.80
CA PHE A 140 -1.87 -13.01 -5.12
C PHE A 140 -3.39 -12.90 -5.14
N THR A 141 -4.10 -13.97 -5.51
CA THR A 141 -5.57 -13.94 -5.60
C THR A 141 -6.22 -15.19 -5.03
N ALA A 142 -7.49 -15.05 -4.60
CA ALA A 142 -8.36 -16.18 -4.31
C ALA A 142 -9.83 -15.83 -4.58
N LEU A 143 -10.66 -16.88 -4.62
CA LEU A 143 -12.10 -16.80 -4.66
C LEU A 143 -12.66 -17.37 -3.36
N LEU A 144 -13.42 -16.56 -2.63
CA LEU A 144 -14.14 -16.95 -1.42
C LEU A 144 -15.64 -17.06 -1.77
N PRO A 145 -16.27 -18.24 -1.65
CA PRO A 145 -17.72 -18.33 -1.81
C PRO A 145 -18.44 -17.52 -0.74
N SER A 146 -19.61 -16.98 -1.08
CA SER A 146 -20.47 -16.26 -0.13
C SER A 146 -21.85 -16.91 -0.04
N SER A 147 -22.59 -16.57 1.01
CA SER A 147 -23.91 -17.12 1.28
C SER A 147 -24.79 -16.05 1.96
N PRO A 148 -26.03 -15.81 1.48
CA PRO A 148 -26.99 -14.96 2.20
C PRO A 148 -27.58 -15.66 3.43
N GLY A 149 -27.25 -16.94 3.65
CA GLY A 149 -27.65 -17.67 4.83
C GLY A 149 -26.95 -17.14 6.10
N PRO A 150 -27.50 -17.47 7.27
CA PRO A 150 -26.86 -17.14 8.54
C PRO A 150 -25.57 -17.96 8.71
N GLY A 151 -24.50 -17.29 9.15
CA GLY A 151 -23.22 -17.91 9.51
C GLY A 151 -22.84 -17.69 10.98
N PRO A 152 -21.57 -17.91 11.36
CA PRO A 152 -20.40 -18.11 10.50
C PRO A 152 -20.14 -19.58 10.10
N THR A 153 -19.85 -19.82 8.81
CA THR A 153 -19.44 -21.12 8.25
C THR A 153 -18.04 -21.02 7.66
N ALA A 154 -17.08 -21.74 8.25
CA ALA A 154 -15.70 -21.71 7.78
C ALA A 154 -15.56 -22.01 6.27
N GLY A 155 -14.86 -21.12 5.57
CA GLY A 155 -14.62 -21.15 4.13
C GLY A 155 -15.72 -20.50 3.28
N VAL A 156 -16.76 -19.94 3.89
CA VAL A 156 -17.87 -19.26 3.21
C VAL A 156 -18.17 -17.94 3.90
N LEU A 157 -18.23 -16.84 3.15
CA LEU A 157 -18.62 -15.54 3.68
C LEU A 157 -20.15 -15.44 3.78
N ASP A 158 -20.69 -15.72 4.96
CA ASP A 158 -22.11 -15.71 5.28
C ASP A 158 -22.67 -14.29 5.54
N ASN A 159 -23.99 -14.21 5.78
CA ASN A 159 -24.73 -12.95 5.94
C ASN A 159 -24.54 -12.00 4.73
N ALA A 160 -24.33 -12.57 3.53
CA ALA A 160 -24.03 -11.86 2.29
C ALA A 160 -25.26 -11.25 1.62
N ASP A 161 -26.11 -10.56 2.37
CA ASP A 161 -27.30 -9.90 1.85
C ASP A 161 -26.98 -8.62 1.06
N GLY A 162 -27.87 -8.22 0.16
CA GLY A 162 -27.71 -7.01 -0.63
C GLY A 162 -27.51 -5.75 0.23
N GLY A 163 -26.48 -4.97 -0.07
CA GLY A 163 -26.05 -3.78 0.66
C GLY A 163 -25.01 -4.03 1.76
N VAL A 164 -24.74 -5.30 2.11
CA VAL A 164 -23.71 -5.63 3.11
C VAL A 164 -22.32 -5.31 2.56
N MET A 165 -21.53 -4.61 3.36
CA MET A 165 -20.13 -4.30 3.05
C MET A 165 -19.26 -5.54 3.23
N ILE A 166 -18.41 -5.77 2.25
CA ILE A 166 -17.29 -6.70 2.30
C ILE A 166 -16.05 -5.86 2.61
N ARG A 167 -15.30 -6.21 3.66
CA ARG A 167 -14.01 -5.59 3.95
C ARG A 167 -12.95 -6.67 3.92
N ALA A 168 -11.92 -6.51 3.11
CA ALA A 168 -10.73 -7.35 3.14
C ALA A 168 -9.61 -6.60 3.89
N ALA A 169 -8.84 -7.32 4.70
CA ALA A 169 -7.70 -6.79 5.42
C ALA A 169 -6.46 -7.66 5.18
N TYR A 170 -5.38 -7.01 4.77
CA TYR A 170 -4.07 -7.61 4.54
C TYR A 170 -3.04 -6.93 5.44
N THR A 171 -2.22 -7.70 6.13
CA THR A 171 -1.13 -7.14 6.96
C THR A 171 0.15 -7.15 6.15
N ASP A 172 0.55 -5.96 5.75
CA ASP A 172 1.77 -5.64 5.02
C ASP A 172 2.96 -5.72 5.97
N GLY A 173 3.94 -6.57 5.63
CA GLY A 173 5.10 -6.85 6.47
C GLY A 173 6.21 -5.82 6.34
N GLU A 174 6.24 -5.12 5.21
CA GLU A 174 7.21 -4.09 4.84
C GLU A 174 6.41 -3.00 4.09
N PRO A 175 6.93 -1.78 3.86
CA PRO A 175 8.12 -1.19 4.47
C PRO A 175 7.99 -0.84 5.95
N VAL A 176 6.77 -0.95 6.49
CA VAL A 176 6.50 -0.68 7.91
C VAL A 176 5.82 -1.91 8.49
N PRO A 177 6.51 -2.71 9.31
CA PRO A 177 5.98 -3.97 9.83
C PRO A 177 4.62 -3.84 10.52
N GLY A 178 3.69 -4.68 10.08
CA GLY A 178 2.37 -4.80 10.69
C GLY A 178 1.35 -3.77 10.19
N THR A 179 1.62 -3.08 9.08
CA THR A 179 0.68 -2.11 8.52
C THR A 179 -0.51 -2.83 7.88
N THR A 180 -1.72 -2.67 8.42
CA THR A 180 -2.92 -3.26 7.82
C THR A 180 -3.44 -2.41 6.67
N ARG A 181 -3.59 -3.01 5.49
CA ARG A 181 -4.23 -2.48 4.30
C ARG A 181 -5.65 -2.98 4.21
N PHE A 182 -6.56 -2.15 3.69
CA PHE A 182 -7.96 -2.50 3.54
C PHE A 182 -8.42 -2.35 2.09
N GLY A 183 -9.24 -3.29 1.65
CA GLY A 183 -9.99 -3.25 0.40
C GLY A 183 -11.47 -3.43 0.70
N GLU A 184 -12.33 -2.74 -0.05
CA GLU A 184 -13.78 -2.74 0.21
C GLU A 184 -14.55 -3.16 -1.05
N GLY A 185 -15.66 -3.86 -0.80
CA GLY A 185 -16.64 -4.26 -1.79
C GLY A 185 -18.02 -4.31 -1.15
N TYR A 186 -19.05 -4.59 -1.94
CA TYR A 186 -20.42 -4.68 -1.44
C TYR A 186 -21.15 -5.84 -2.09
N PHE A 187 -22.02 -6.50 -1.31
CA PHE A 187 -22.98 -7.41 -1.89
C PHE A 187 -24.07 -6.63 -2.61
N GLY A 188 -24.31 -6.92 -3.88
CA GLY A 188 -25.30 -6.21 -4.69
C GLY A 188 -25.13 -6.43 -6.18
N VAL A 189 -26.02 -5.80 -6.94
CA VAL A 189 -25.97 -5.77 -8.40
C VAL A 189 -26.13 -4.34 -8.87
N VAL A 190 -25.31 -3.93 -9.84
CA VAL A 190 -25.49 -2.66 -10.53
C VAL A 190 -26.53 -2.86 -11.63
N GLY A 191 -27.61 -2.08 -11.60
CA GLY A 191 -28.61 -2.07 -12.66
C GLY A 191 -28.04 -1.46 -13.95
N ALA A 192 -28.54 -1.89 -15.11
CA ALA A 192 -28.21 -1.28 -16.39
C ALA A 192 -29.35 -0.35 -16.84
N LEU A 193 -29.02 0.85 -17.30
CA LEU A 193 -29.95 1.75 -17.99
C LEU A 193 -29.75 1.59 -19.50
N SER A 194 -30.83 1.36 -20.25
CA SER A 194 -30.81 1.42 -21.71
C SER A 194 -32.01 2.21 -22.23
N ILE A 195 -31.81 2.94 -23.32
CA ILE A 195 -32.88 3.65 -24.05
C ILE A 195 -32.94 3.07 -25.46
N GLN A 196 -34.15 2.72 -25.90
CA GLN A 196 -34.42 2.35 -27.30
C GLN A 196 -35.18 3.49 -27.96
N ALA A 197 -34.75 3.90 -29.16
CA ALA A 197 -35.53 4.77 -30.01
C ALA A 197 -36.71 3.97 -30.57
N ALA A 198 -37.91 4.57 -30.52
CA ALA A 198 -39.11 4.02 -31.16
C ALA A 198 -39.01 4.06 -32.69
#